data_AF-A0A4D7JYN3-F1
#
_entry.id   AF-A0A4D7JYN3-F1
#
_cell.length_a   1.000
_cell.length_b   1.000
_cell.length_c   1.000
_cell.angle_alpha   90.00
_cell.angle_beta   90.00
_cell.angle_gamma   90.00
#
_symmetry.space_group_name_H-M   'P 1'
#
loop_
_entity.id
_entity.type
_entity.pdbx_description
1 polymer ?
#
loop_
_entity_poly.entity_id
_entity_poly.type
_entity_poly.pdbx_seq_one_letter_code
_entity_poly.pdbx_strand_id
1 'polypeptide(L)'
;MTLFGMLCLVSSGQNKLSYSEKEVNIDGMEYLGATFVLKGDKKIIEESVEMVVHDNGKKDRVDGYELIYFETSGFSFSGKTIATSVEKARDDIYTIFVGLQGDTKRKETEKIIYSIYNQYETLIFQKMLSNAEDASEYVSKEYDKTLRKIENLKDDIEHNKVEIRRLRQIISKLEQENQEYDSLIQLKEIKADSLYEETEVMKKAVDLIKEDFLEKQ
;
A
#
# COMPACT_ATOMS: atom_id res chain seq x y z
N MET A 1 13.44 6.63 9.23
CA MET A 1 12.90 5.98 10.44
C MET A 1 11.48 5.53 10.13
N THR A 2 11.16 4.28 10.37
CA THR A 2 9.87 3.66 10.00
C THR A 2 8.74 4.18 10.89
N LEU A 3 7.58 4.43 10.28
CA LEU A 3 6.33 4.96 10.86
C LEU A 3 5.88 4.24 12.16
N PHE A 4 6.30 2.99 12.35
CA PHE A 4 6.03 2.19 13.55
C PHE A 4 6.73 2.72 14.83
N GLY A 5 7.82 3.48 14.68
CA GLY A 5 8.51 4.11 15.81
C GLY A 5 7.73 5.27 16.44
N MET A 6 6.81 5.90 15.70
CA MET A 6 5.88 6.91 16.23
C MET A 6 4.71 6.29 17.01
N LEU A 7 4.34 5.04 16.71
CA LEU A 7 3.21 4.33 17.33
C LEU A 7 3.43 4.01 18.83
N CYS A 8 4.68 3.89 19.28
CA CYS A 8 5.00 3.56 20.69
C CYS A 8 5.22 4.79 21.59
N LEU A 9 5.27 6.00 21.04
CA LEU A 9 5.54 7.22 21.83
C LEU A 9 4.27 7.81 22.45
N VAL A 10 3.11 7.62 21.81
CA VAL A 10 1.83 8.09 22.34
C VAL A 10 1.32 7.20 23.49
N SER A 11 1.74 5.93 23.57
CA SER A 11 1.27 4.98 24.60
C SER A 11 2.19 4.81 25.82
N SER A 12 3.38 5.41 25.84
CA SER A 12 4.38 5.16 26.90
C SER A 12 4.41 6.17 28.05
N GLY A 13 3.51 7.15 28.10
CA GLY A 13 3.47 8.13 29.21
C GLY A 13 4.78 8.93 29.37
N GLN A 14 5.57 9.06 28.30
CA GLN A 14 6.88 9.73 28.34
C GLN A 14 6.82 11.25 28.15
N ASN A 15 5.68 11.83 27.75
CA ASN A 15 5.45 13.27 27.87
C ASN A 15 5.09 13.61 29.33
N LYS A 16 6.01 13.32 30.26
CA LYS A 16 5.89 13.86 31.61
C LYS A 16 6.10 15.36 31.46
N LEU A 17 5.03 16.14 31.61
CA LEU A 17 5.07 17.60 31.66
C LEU A 17 6.03 18.01 32.79
N SER A 18 7.30 18.18 32.43
CA SER A 18 8.34 18.63 33.34
C SER A 18 8.25 20.15 33.40
N TYR A 19 7.69 20.65 34.50
CA TYR A 19 7.55 22.07 34.77
C TYR A 19 8.83 22.58 35.43
N SER A 20 9.57 23.46 34.75
CA SER A 20 10.61 24.27 35.37
C SER A 20 10.26 25.74 35.22
N GLU A 21 10.04 26.40 36.35
CA GLU A 21 9.84 27.85 36.40
C GLU A 21 11.07 28.53 35.80
N LYS A 22 10.83 29.45 34.86
CA LYS A 22 11.87 30.23 34.22
C LYS A 22 11.41 31.67 34.16
N GLU A 23 12.21 32.55 34.74
CA GLU A 23 12.08 34.00 34.56
C GLU A 23 12.87 34.40 33.33
N VAL A 24 12.22 35.15 32.44
CA VAL A 24 12.83 35.68 31.22
C VAL A 24 12.55 37.17 31.17
N ASN A 25 13.59 37.97 30.91
CA ASN A 25 13.44 39.38 30.61
C ASN A 25 13.42 39.56 29.09
N ILE A 26 12.31 40.08 28.56
CA ILE A 26 12.10 40.32 27.14
C ILE A 26 11.72 41.80 27.02
N ASP A 27 12.51 42.58 26.28
CA ASP A 27 12.30 44.02 26.08
C ASP A 27 12.11 44.83 27.39
N GLY A 28 12.86 44.48 28.43
CA GLY A 28 12.79 45.14 29.74
C GLY A 28 11.59 44.71 30.60
N MET A 29 10.75 43.78 30.12
CA MET A 29 9.61 43.23 30.85
C MET A 29 9.92 41.82 31.38
N GLU A 30 9.52 41.55 32.63
CA GLU A 30 9.70 40.25 33.27
C GLU A 30 8.52 39.31 32.97
N TYR A 31 8.85 38.11 32.47
CA TYR A 31 7.92 37.02 32.22
C TYR A 31 8.28 35.86 33.13
N LEU A 32 7.32 35.44 33.96
CA LEU A 32 7.44 34.17 34.68
C LEU A 32 6.67 33.11 33.92
N GLY A 33 7.40 32.06 33.54
CA GLY A 33 6.86 31.01 32.71
C GLY A 33 7.33 29.63 33.11
N ALA A 34 6.91 28.65 32.33
CA ALA A 34 7.44 27.32 32.39
C ALA A 34 7.80 26.81 31.01
N THR A 35 8.84 25.99 30.98
CA THR A 35 9.16 25.19 29.82
C THR A 35 8.54 23.81 29.96
N PHE A 36 8.05 23.26 28.85
CA PHE A 36 7.68 21.85 28.74
C PHE A 36 8.25 21.29 27.45
N VAL A 37 8.25 19.95 27.33
CA VAL A 37 8.90 19.25 26.22
C VAL A 37 7.87 18.42 25.48
N LEU A 38 7.87 18.55 24.15
CA LEU A 38 7.09 17.70 23.25
C LEU A 38 8.00 17.00 22.26
N LYS A 39 7.71 15.74 21.97
CA LYS A 39 8.40 14.97 20.94
C LYS A 39 7.47 14.72 19.76
N GLY A 40 7.78 15.25 18.58
CA GLY A 40 6.99 15.00 17.38
C GLY A 40 7.37 15.88 16.19
N ASP A 41 6.42 16.02 15.26
CA ASP A 41 6.56 16.84 14.07
C ASP A 41 6.57 18.34 14.47
N LYS A 42 7.60 19.06 14.04
CA LYS A 42 7.77 20.49 14.30
C LYS A 42 6.52 21.29 13.89
N LYS A 43 5.95 20.98 12.74
CA LYS A 43 4.80 21.72 12.20
C LYS A 43 3.57 21.56 13.08
N ILE A 44 3.32 20.34 13.57
CA ILE A 44 2.17 20.09 14.45
C ILE A 44 2.36 20.80 15.79
N ILE A 45 3.59 20.81 16.33
CA ILE A 45 3.91 21.52 17.57
C ILE A 45 3.73 23.04 17.40
N GLU A 46 4.28 23.61 16.33
CA GLU A 46 4.12 25.04 16.00
C GLU A 46 2.65 25.40 15.79
N GLU A 47 1.87 24.59 15.07
CA GLU A 47 0.44 24.78 14.85
C GLU A 47 -0.38 24.66 16.15
N SER A 48 0.02 23.78 17.07
CA SER A 48 -0.66 23.63 18.38
C SER A 48 -0.43 24.84 19.28
N VAL A 49 0.81 25.37 19.27
CA VAL A 49 1.12 26.65 19.92
C VAL A 49 0.35 27.76 19.20
N GLU A 50 0.28 27.70 17.86
CA GLU A 50 -0.41 28.69 17.06
C GLU A 50 -1.89 28.81 17.44
N MET A 51 -2.63 27.71 17.39
CA MET A 51 -4.07 27.70 17.65
C MET A 51 -4.42 28.09 19.08
N VAL A 52 -3.59 27.73 20.06
CA VAL A 52 -3.89 28.05 21.47
C VAL A 52 -3.54 29.50 21.81
N VAL A 53 -2.44 30.00 21.25
CA VAL A 53 -1.90 31.30 21.65
C VAL A 53 -2.28 32.41 20.66
N HIS A 54 -2.50 32.12 19.38
CA HIS A 54 -2.61 33.12 18.31
C HIS A 54 -4.02 33.37 17.77
N ASP A 55 -5.01 32.52 18.07
CA ASP A 55 -6.42 32.81 17.75
C ASP A 55 -7.01 33.95 18.61
N ASN A 56 -6.22 34.51 19.54
CA ASN A 56 -6.70 35.33 20.64
C ASN A 56 -6.01 36.72 20.78
N GLY A 57 -5.16 37.16 19.83
CA GLY A 57 -4.41 38.41 20.00
C GLY A 57 -3.59 38.94 18.81
N LYS A 58 -2.99 40.13 18.98
CA LYS A 58 -1.99 40.70 18.05
C LYS A 58 -0.60 40.15 18.36
N LYS A 59 0.17 39.80 17.32
CA LYS A 59 1.53 39.24 17.42
C LYS A 59 2.59 40.33 17.23
N ASP A 60 3.56 40.38 18.14
CA ASP A 60 4.84 41.07 17.93
C ASP A 60 5.98 40.07 18.16
N ARG A 61 6.99 40.07 17.27
CA ARG A 61 8.19 39.22 17.42
C ARG A 61 9.31 40.00 18.08
N VAL A 62 9.85 39.47 19.17
CA VAL A 62 10.99 40.03 19.90
C VAL A 62 11.99 38.90 20.16
N ASP A 63 13.25 39.07 19.76
CA ASP A 63 14.40 38.16 19.97
C ASP A 63 14.07 36.75 20.51
N GLY A 64 13.66 35.84 19.61
CA GLY A 64 13.42 34.43 19.94
C GLY A 64 12.07 34.10 20.59
N TYR A 65 11.26 35.12 20.89
CA TYR A 65 9.94 35.00 21.52
C TYR A 65 8.84 35.62 20.66
N GLU A 66 7.67 35.00 20.69
CA GLU A 66 6.43 35.56 20.17
C GLU A 66 5.64 36.16 21.34
N LEU A 67 5.40 37.48 21.27
CA LEU A 67 4.61 38.24 22.23
C LEU A 67 3.19 38.40 21.72
N ILE A 68 2.21 37.98 22.52
CA ILE A 68 0.79 38.01 22.13
C ILE A 68 -0.03 38.74 23.18
N TYR A 69 -0.77 39.76 22.73
CA TYR A 69 -1.66 40.59 23.55
C TYR A 69 -3.09 40.05 23.50
N PHE A 70 -3.62 39.58 24.64
CA PHE A 70 -4.93 38.92 24.73
C PHE A 70 -6.09 39.87 25.05
N GLU A 71 -7.21 39.73 24.31
CA GLU A 71 -8.57 40.16 24.70
C GLU A 71 -9.57 39.05 24.32
N THR A 72 -9.83 38.07 25.19
CA THR A 72 -10.79 36.98 24.84
C THR A 72 -11.74 36.54 25.95
N SER A 73 -13.00 36.32 25.56
CA SER A 73 -14.12 35.82 26.35
C SER A 73 -14.08 34.28 26.49
N GLY A 74 -13.54 33.78 27.60
CA GLY A 74 -13.51 32.33 27.91
C GLY A 74 -12.43 31.97 28.92
N PHE A 75 -11.35 32.74 28.95
CA PHE A 75 -10.41 32.81 30.05
C PHE A 75 -10.42 34.25 30.59
N SER A 76 -10.31 34.44 31.91
CA SER A 76 -10.31 35.78 32.52
C SER A 76 -8.96 36.49 32.36
N PHE A 77 -8.42 36.57 31.13
CA PHE A 77 -7.07 37.06 30.82
C PHE A 77 -7.06 38.32 29.95
N SER A 78 -8.02 39.24 30.11
CA SER A 78 -7.99 40.49 29.34
C SER A 78 -6.75 41.33 29.71
N GLY A 79 -5.92 41.69 28.74
CA GLY A 79 -4.82 42.65 28.89
C GLY A 79 -3.48 42.09 29.37
N LYS A 80 -3.20 40.79 29.16
CA LYS A 80 -1.88 40.19 29.46
C LYS A 80 -1.08 39.90 28.20
N THR A 81 0.23 40.09 28.30
CA THR A 81 1.20 39.68 27.27
C THR A 81 1.71 38.29 27.58
N ILE A 82 1.64 37.39 26.61
CA ILE A 82 2.19 36.04 26.70
C ILE A 82 3.46 35.99 25.86
N ALA A 83 4.54 35.49 26.44
CA ALA A 83 5.76 35.15 25.71
C ALA A 83 5.80 33.65 25.46
N THR A 84 5.95 33.25 24.20
CA THR A 84 6.13 31.84 23.84
C THR A 84 7.37 31.65 22.97
N SER A 85 8.02 30.50 23.11
CA SER A 85 9.07 30.07 22.18
C SER A 85 8.99 28.56 21.94
N VAL A 86 9.36 28.14 20.74
CA VAL A 86 9.49 26.73 20.35
C VAL A 86 10.92 26.50 19.88
N GLU A 87 11.70 25.83 20.70
CA GLU A 87 13.11 25.58 20.44
C GLU A 87 13.38 24.10 20.24
N LYS A 88 14.18 23.77 19.23
CA LYS A 88 14.60 22.39 19.01
C LYS A 88 15.64 22.01 20.06
N ALA A 89 15.33 21.01 20.89
CA ALA A 89 16.27 20.50 21.89
C ALA A 89 17.22 19.46 21.28
N ARG A 90 16.66 18.37 20.74
CA ARG A 90 17.41 17.28 20.11
C ARG A 90 16.50 16.44 19.22
N ASP A 91 16.98 15.95 18.08
CA ASP A 91 16.24 15.03 17.21
C ASP A 91 14.84 15.56 16.83
N ASP A 92 13.77 14.90 17.29
CA ASP A 92 12.36 15.27 17.15
C ASP A 92 11.75 15.83 18.44
N ILE A 93 12.59 16.26 19.38
CA ILE A 93 12.23 16.81 20.70
C ILE A 93 12.35 18.34 20.67
N TYR A 94 11.28 19.01 21.10
CA TYR A 94 11.13 20.45 21.15
C TYR A 94 10.84 20.90 22.59
N THR A 95 11.56 21.93 23.02
CA THR A 95 11.28 22.64 24.27
C THR A 95 10.40 23.83 23.95
N ILE A 96 9.31 23.98 24.69
CA ILE A 96 8.33 25.03 24.50
C ILE A 96 8.30 25.84 25.77
N PHE A 97 8.54 27.15 25.67
CA PHE A 97 8.37 28.08 26.77
C PHE A 97 7.00 28.77 26.66
N VAL A 98 6.34 28.95 27.80
CA VAL A 98 5.16 29.81 27.94
C VAL A 98 5.35 30.65 29.20
N GLY A 99 5.36 31.97 29.05
CA GLY A 99 5.48 32.93 30.15
C GLY A 99 4.39 33.99 30.12
N LEU A 100 3.89 34.35 31.30
CA LEU A 100 2.93 35.43 31.48
C LEU A 100 3.63 36.64 32.10
N GLN A 101 3.27 37.84 31.62
CA GLN A 101 3.68 39.09 32.22
C GLN A 101 2.87 39.37 33.51
N GLY A 102 3.54 39.65 34.63
CA GLY A 102 2.92 40.07 35.90
C GLY A 102 2.76 38.98 36.99
N ASP A 103 2.01 39.30 38.06
CA ASP A 103 1.99 38.54 39.33
C ASP A 103 1.17 37.23 39.35
N THR A 104 0.63 36.81 38.21
CA THR A 104 -0.27 35.64 38.13
C THR A 104 0.52 34.42 37.69
N LYS A 105 1.24 33.84 38.66
CA LYS A 105 2.54 33.23 38.41
C LYS A 105 2.57 31.75 37.99
N ARG A 106 1.51 30.95 38.16
CA ARG A 106 1.61 29.49 37.93
C ARG A 106 0.41 28.78 37.33
N LYS A 107 -0.76 28.85 37.99
CA LYS A 107 -1.97 28.12 37.55
C LYS A 107 -2.45 28.53 36.16
N GLU A 108 -2.20 29.77 35.76
CA GLU A 108 -2.63 30.30 34.46
C GLU A 108 -1.69 29.84 33.35
N THR A 109 -0.38 29.91 33.58
CA THR A 109 0.64 29.33 32.71
C THR A 109 0.42 27.83 32.51
N GLU A 110 0.11 27.09 33.58
CA GLU A 110 -0.24 25.67 33.51
C GLU A 110 -1.45 25.41 32.61
N LYS A 111 -2.52 26.22 32.71
CA LYS A 111 -3.70 26.08 31.84
C LYS A 111 -3.35 26.24 30.36
N ILE A 112 -2.54 27.24 30.01
CA ILE A 112 -2.11 27.47 28.63
C ILE A 112 -1.28 26.29 28.12
N ILE A 113 -0.34 25.82 28.94
CA ILE A 113 0.49 24.65 28.62
C ILE A 113 -0.39 23.41 28.39
N TYR A 114 -1.37 23.15 29.26
CA TYR A 114 -2.32 22.04 29.08
C TYR A 114 -3.17 22.20 27.81
N SER A 115 -3.60 23.42 27.49
CA SER A 115 -4.31 23.69 26.23
C SER A 115 -3.45 23.39 25.01
N ILE A 116 -2.18 23.81 25.00
CA ILE A 116 -1.23 23.50 23.90
C ILE A 116 -1.04 21.98 23.78
N TYR A 117 -0.87 21.31 24.91
CA TYR A 117 -0.71 19.85 24.94
C TYR A 117 -1.93 19.12 24.36
N ASN A 118 -3.14 19.49 24.78
CA ASN A 118 -4.38 18.87 24.30
C ASN A 118 -4.61 19.14 22.80
N GLN A 119 -4.29 20.34 22.33
CA GLN A 119 -4.40 20.69 20.92
C GLN A 119 -3.42 19.84 20.08
N TYR A 120 -2.20 19.67 20.58
CA TYR A 120 -1.19 18.81 19.97
C TYR A 120 -1.63 17.34 19.86
N GLU A 121 -2.18 16.77 20.94
CA GLU A 121 -2.73 15.40 20.88
C GLU A 121 -3.88 15.29 19.86
N THR A 122 -4.75 16.31 19.80
CA THR A 122 -5.88 16.35 18.86
C THR A 122 -5.40 16.36 17.40
N LEU A 123 -4.45 17.23 17.06
CA LEU A 123 -3.92 17.34 15.69
C LEU A 123 -3.18 16.06 15.27
N ILE A 124 -2.42 15.45 16.19
CA ILE A 124 -1.79 14.15 15.91
C ILE A 124 -2.84 13.09 15.62
N PHE A 125 -3.88 13.01 16.45
CA PHE A 125 -4.94 12.03 16.28
C PHE A 125 -5.69 12.21 14.95
N GLN A 126 -6.04 13.44 14.58
CA GLN A 126 -6.67 13.75 13.29
C GLN A 126 -5.78 13.34 12.10
N LYS A 127 -4.49 13.66 12.16
CA LYS A 127 -3.53 13.27 11.11
C LYS A 127 -3.37 11.75 11.02
N MET A 128 -3.41 11.04 12.14
CA MET A 128 -3.38 9.57 12.17
C MET A 128 -4.63 8.97 11.52
N LEU A 129 -5.82 9.51 11.82
CA LEU A 129 -7.07 9.06 11.21
C LEU A 129 -7.10 9.27 9.70
N SER A 130 -6.77 10.47 9.22
CA SER A 130 -6.74 10.77 7.77
C SER A 130 -5.79 9.84 7.02
N ASN A 131 -4.58 9.60 7.55
CA ASN A 131 -3.64 8.67 6.93
C ASN A 131 -4.15 7.22 6.90
N ALA A 132 -4.90 6.80 7.93
CA ALA A 132 -5.48 5.47 8.00
C ALA A 132 -6.62 5.29 7.00
N GLU A 133 -7.46 6.31 6.83
CA GLU A 133 -8.53 6.35 5.83
C GLU A 133 -7.95 6.27 4.41
N ASP A 134 -6.94 7.08 4.09
CA ASP A 134 -6.26 7.05 2.79
C ASP A 134 -5.62 5.69 2.49
N ALA A 135 -4.95 5.09 3.50
CA ALA A 135 -4.35 3.77 3.36
C ALA A 135 -5.42 2.68 3.13
N SER A 136 -6.54 2.76 3.86
CA SER A 136 -7.67 1.83 3.69
C SER A 136 -8.30 1.96 2.30
N GLU A 137 -8.49 3.17 1.80
CA GLU A 137 -9.04 3.42 0.47
C GLU A 137 -8.13 2.87 -0.63
N TYR A 138 -6.82 3.09 -0.52
CA TYR A 138 -5.84 2.54 -1.46
C TYR A 138 -5.87 1.01 -1.51
N VAL A 139 -5.87 0.36 -0.34
CA VAL A 139 -5.93 -1.11 -0.25
C VAL A 139 -7.22 -1.66 -0.86
N SER A 140 -8.36 -1.02 -0.58
CA SER A 140 -9.66 -1.41 -1.18
C SER A 140 -9.64 -1.33 -2.70
N LYS A 141 -9.07 -0.26 -3.28
CA LYS A 141 -8.96 -0.08 -4.73
C LYS A 141 -8.08 -1.13 -5.39
N GLU A 142 -6.92 -1.45 -4.78
CA GLU A 142 -6.03 -2.49 -5.32
C GLU A 142 -6.61 -3.91 -5.16
N TYR A 143 -7.38 -4.16 -4.09
CA TYR A 143 -8.14 -5.40 -3.92
C TYR A 143 -9.15 -5.60 -5.05
N ASP A 144 -10.01 -4.60 -5.33
CA ASP A 144 -11.01 -4.67 -6.40
C ASP A 144 -10.38 -4.88 -7.78
N LYS A 145 -9.26 -4.21 -8.05
CA LYS A 145 -8.50 -4.37 -9.29
C LYS A 145 -7.94 -5.78 -9.44
N THR A 146 -7.47 -6.36 -8.35
CA THR A 146 -6.96 -7.74 -8.32
C THR A 146 -8.08 -8.75 -8.52
N LEU A 147 -9.24 -8.52 -7.90
CA LEU A 147 -10.43 -9.36 -8.07
C LEU A 147 -10.87 -9.43 -9.54
N ARG A 148 -10.97 -8.28 -10.23
CA ARG A 148 -11.32 -8.24 -11.66
C ARG A 148 -10.33 -9.00 -12.54
N LYS A 149 -9.03 -8.94 -12.23
CA LYS A 149 -8.01 -9.72 -12.97
C LYS A 149 -8.21 -11.22 -12.78
N ILE A 150 -8.55 -11.65 -11.56
CA ILE A 150 -8.82 -13.06 -11.26
C ILE A 150 -10.06 -13.54 -12.02
N GLU A 151 -11.12 -12.72 -12.08
CA GLU A 151 -12.33 -13.04 -12.83
C GLU A 151 -12.03 -13.19 -14.34
N ASN A 152 -11.30 -12.24 -14.94
CA ASN A 152 -10.90 -12.35 -16.34
C ASN A 152 -10.06 -13.61 -16.62
N LEU A 153 -9.09 -13.92 -15.76
CA LEU A 153 -8.27 -15.14 -15.90
C LEU A 153 -9.11 -16.41 -15.76
N LYS A 154 -10.14 -16.39 -14.91
CA LYS A 154 -11.06 -17.51 -14.75
C LYS A 154 -11.86 -17.75 -16.03
N ASP A 155 -12.33 -16.68 -16.68
CA ASP A 155 -13.05 -16.77 -17.95
C ASP A 155 -12.14 -17.29 -19.07
N ASP A 156 -10.89 -16.81 -19.15
CA ASP A 156 -9.87 -17.31 -20.10
C ASP A 156 -9.57 -18.80 -19.90
N ILE A 157 -9.45 -19.25 -18.64
CA ILE A 157 -9.24 -20.66 -18.32
C ILE A 157 -10.43 -21.50 -18.79
N GLU A 158 -11.66 -21.02 -18.59
CA GLU A 158 -12.85 -21.76 -19.01
C GLU A 158 -12.95 -21.83 -20.53
N HIS A 159 -12.61 -20.74 -21.24
CA HIS A 159 -12.48 -20.75 -22.69
C HIS A 159 -11.46 -21.79 -23.17
N ASN A 160 -10.25 -21.76 -22.61
CA ASN A 160 -9.17 -22.69 -22.97
C ASN A 160 -9.55 -24.16 -22.70
N LYS A 161 -10.31 -24.44 -21.63
CA LYS A 161 -10.82 -25.81 -21.38
C LYS A 161 -11.77 -26.27 -22.48
N VAL A 162 -12.64 -25.39 -22.98
CA VAL A 162 -13.56 -25.72 -24.08
C VAL A 162 -12.76 -26.01 -25.35
N GLU A 163 -11.75 -25.20 -25.65
CA GLU A 163 -10.88 -25.40 -26.81
C GLU A 163 -10.09 -26.71 -26.72
N ILE A 164 -9.50 -27.02 -25.56
CA ILE A 164 -8.83 -28.30 -25.32
C ILE A 164 -9.76 -29.49 -25.55
N ARG A 165 -11.04 -29.39 -25.12
CA ARG A 165 -12.03 -30.46 -25.40
C ARG A 165 -12.28 -30.63 -26.90
N ARG A 166 -12.40 -29.53 -27.65
CA ARG A 166 -12.57 -29.57 -29.12
C ARG A 166 -11.35 -30.20 -29.80
N LEU A 167 -10.14 -29.79 -29.43
CA LEU A 167 -8.90 -30.34 -29.97
C LEU A 167 -8.78 -31.84 -29.70
N ARG A 168 -9.14 -32.30 -28.49
CA ARG A 168 -9.17 -33.74 -28.18
C ARG A 168 -10.14 -34.53 -29.07
N GLN A 169 -11.31 -33.97 -29.37
CA GLN A 169 -12.25 -34.61 -30.28
C GLN A 169 -11.70 -34.70 -31.71
N ILE A 170 -10.99 -33.67 -32.17
CA ILE A 170 -10.35 -33.67 -33.49
C ILE A 170 -9.25 -34.73 -33.54
N ILE A 171 -8.38 -34.80 -32.53
CA ILE A 171 -7.31 -35.81 -32.44
C ILE A 171 -7.91 -37.22 -32.50
N SER A 172 -8.97 -37.49 -31.72
CA SER A 172 -9.62 -38.80 -31.72
C SER A 172 -10.19 -39.19 -33.09
N LYS A 173 -10.70 -38.23 -33.87
CA LYS A 173 -11.15 -38.51 -35.25
C LYS A 173 -9.98 -38.82 -36.18
N LEU A 174 -8.90 -38.04 -36.11
CA LEU A 174 -7.71 -38.26 -36.92
C LEU A 174 -7.05 -39.61 -36.61
N GLU A 175 -7.02 -40.02 -35.34
CA GLU A 175 -6.52 -41.34 -34.93
C GLU A 175 -7.37 -42.47 -35.52
N GLN A 176 -8.69 -42.31 -35.57
CA GLN A 176 -9.59 -43.27 -36.20
C GLN A 176 -9.35 -43.35 -37.72
N GLU A 177 -9.28 -42.20 -38.40
CA GLU A 177 -8.99 -42.16 -39.85
C GLU A 177 -7.65 -42.84 -40.15
N ASN A 178 -6.63 -42.63 -39.31
CA ASN A 178 -5.32 -43.26 -39.49
C ASN A 178 -5.38 -44.80 -39.36
N GLN A 179 -6.16 -45.33 -38.41
CA GLN A 179 -6.38 -46.77 -38.29
C GLN A 179 -7.11 -47.38 -39.50
N GLU A 180 -8.05 -46.63 -40.09
CA GLU A 180 -8.73 -47.02 -41.32
C GLU A 180 -7.74 -47.08 -42.50
N TYR A 181 -6.83 -46.11 -42.61
CA TYR A 181 -5.76 -46.14 -43.62
C TYR A 181 -4.81 -47.32 -43.44
N ASP A 182 -4.38 -47.63 -42.21
CA ASP A 182 -3.54 -48.79 -41.93
C ASP A 182 -4.21 -50.11 -42.36
N SER A 183 -5.52 -50.24 -42.09
CA SER A 183 -6.31 -51.41 -42.50
C SER A 183 -6.39 -51.54 -44.04
N LEU A 184 -6.54 -50.42 -44.75
CA LEU A 184 -6.53 -50.39 -46.21
C LEU A 184 -5.17 -50.78 -46.80
N ILE A 185 -4.07 -50.35 -46.16
CA ILE A 185 -2.71 -50.73 -46.57
C ILE A 185 -2.54 -52.25 -46.45
N GLN A 186 -2.89 -52.85 -45.32
CA GLN A 186 -2.82 -54.31 -45.14
C GLN A 186 -3.62 -55.08 -46.19
N LEU A 187 -4.84 -54.61 -46.51
CA LEU A 187 -5.66 -55.23 -47.55
C LEU A 187 -4.99 -55.15 -48.94
N LYS A 188 -4.31 -54.04 -49.23
CA LYS A 188 -3.57 -53.85 -50.49
C LYS A 188 -2.35 -54.77 -50.57
N GLU A 189 -1.64 -54.97 -49.48
CA GLU A 189 -0.51 -55.91 -49.39
C GLU A 189 -0.96 -57.35 -49.64
N ILE A 190 -2.00 -57.82 -48.93
CA ILE A 190 -2.57 -59.16 -49.15
C ILE A 190 -3.00 -59.36 -50.62
N LYS A 191 -3.63 -58.35 -51.22
CA LYS A 191 -4.06 -58.42 -52.61
C LYS A 191 -2.88 -58.44 -53.58
N ALA A 192 -1.80 -57.72 -53.28
CA ALA A 192 -0.58 -57.76 -54.08
C ALA A 192 0.08 -59.14 -54.03
N ASP A 193 0.17 -59.74 -52.85
CA ASP A 193 0.73 -61.10 -52.66
C ASP A 193 -0.10 -62.15 -53.41
N SER A 194 -1.43 -62.10 -53.33
CA SER A 194 -2.30 -63.01 -54.07
C SER A 194 -2.15 -62.89 -55.59
N LEU A 195 -2.03 -61.67 -56.12
CA LEU A 195 -1.78 -61.45 -57.55
C LEU A 195 -0.39 -61.98 -57.97
N TYR A 196 0.61 -61.86 -57.10
CA TYR A 196 1.93 -62.43 -57.34
C TYR A 196 1.88 -63.96 -57.43
N GLU A 197 1.16 -64.63 -56.52
CA GLU A 197 0.96 -66.08 -56.58
C GLU A 197 0.21 -66.51 -57.86
N GLU A 198 -0.88 -65.83 -58.23
CA GLU A 198 -1.62 -66.12 -59.46
C GLU A 198 -0.76 -65.99 -60.71
N THR A 199 0.07 -64.94 -60.78
CA THR A 199 0.98 -64.72 -61.91
C THR A 199 2.08 -65.78 -61.99
N GLU A 200 2.62 -66.25 -60.86
CA GLU A 200 3.56 -67.37 -60.83
C GLU A 200 2.92 -68.69 -61.29
N VAL A 201 1.66 -68.97 -60.90
CA VAL A 201 0.92 -70.14 -61.39
C VAL A 201 0.67 -70.06 -62.89
N MET A 202 0.23 -68.91 -63.41
CA MET A 202 0.03 -68.72 -64.85
C MET A 202 1.34 -68.90 -65.62
N LYS A 203 2.45 -68.36 -65.10
CA LYS A 203 3.76 -68.50 -65.73
C LYS A 203 4.17 -69.97 -65.88
N LYS A 204 4.04 -70.77 -64.82
CA LYS A 204 4.28 -72.22 -64.86
C LYS A 204 3.38 -72.93 -65.88
N ALA A 205 2.10 -72.57 -65.95
CA ALA A 205 1.18 -73.15 -66.91
C ALA A 205 1.57 -72.82 -68.37
N VAL A 206 2.01 -71.59 -68.63
CA VAL A 206 2.51 -71.17 -69.95
C VAL A 206 3.79 -71.92 -70.31
N ASP A 207 4.71 -72.09 -69.36
CA ASP A 207 5.96 -72.82 -69.58
C ASP A 207 5.69 -74.29 -69.92
N LEU A 208 4.75 -74.96 -69.23
CA LEU A 208 4.32 -76.34 -69.56
C LEU A 208 3.70 -76.44 -70.96
N ILE A 209 2.86 -75.49 -71.36
CA ILE A 209 2.27 -75.47 -72.71
C ILE A 209 3.36 -75.31 -73.78
N LYS A 210 4.40 -74.49 -73.51
CA LYS A 210 5.53 -74.34 -74.42
C LYS A 210 6.32 -75.64 -74.56
N GLU A 211 6.61 -76.32 -73.47
CA GLU A 211 7.31 -77.62 -73.48
C GLU A 211 6.51 -78.66 -74.30
N ASP A 212 5.21 -78.80 -74.01
CA ASP A 212 4.34 -79.76 -74.71
C ASP A 212 4.14 -79.45 -76.20
N PHE A 213 4.24 -78.17 -76.60
CA PHE A 213 4.23 -77.76 -78.00
C PHE A 213 5.55 -78.10 -78.72
N LEU A 214 6.69 -77.93 -78.03
CA LEU A 214 8.01 -78.24 -78.56
C LEU A 214 8.22 -79.76 -78.74
N GLU A 215 7.63 -80.60 -77.89
CA GLU A 215 7.70 -82.07 -78.01
C GLU A 215 6.88 -82.66 -79.18
N LYS A 216 5.94 -81.90 -79.73
CA LYS A 216 5.04 -82.34 -80.82
C LYS A 216 5.51 -81.94 -82.24
N GLN A 217 6.69 -81.31 -82.37
CA GLN A 217 7.36 -81.01 -83.65
C GLN A 217 8.50 -81.98 -83.92
#